data_AF-A0A539CV76-F1
#
_entry.id   AF-A0A539CV76-F1
#
_cell.length_a   1.000
_cell.length_b   1.000
_cell.length_c   1.000
_cell.angle_alpha   90.00
_cell.angle_beta   90.00
_cell.angle_gamma   90.00
#
_symmetry.space_group_name_H-M   'P 1'
#
loop_
_entity.id
_entity.type
_entity.pdbx_description
1 polymer ?
#
loop_
_entity_poly.entity_id
_entity_poly.type
_entity_poly.pdbx_seq_one_letter_code
_entity_poly.pdbx_strand_id
1 'polypeptide(L)'
;MGGIGTYIKASSESDEDVGDRANDSVRVDALQLRSKVVGEGANLGFTQQARIEYALNGGRINTDAVDNSGSVDLSDHEVNLKTLVALLLRRGVIAGDDERNQFLAELTDDVCCSVLANNYWQSLCLSLERERCLKDVEPFLELADQLENAGLLDRTAEFFPVRKEIQARAGQGLTRPELAVLMACAKLALKQTLLEAPEFLSTEWTRDILAAYFPEAVRSRYAAYLGEHSLGREIAATMICNRVINQAGAGLLMWTDGLDAGLLIRVVGAYLAFDQILDGGRLREQVCALDSDLATARRYELLLRLEDALAFLSRWALKRGQEFLPEPALVGDWRTDLQQYLGHLVESLSDAERPQFEARLAELAALGFAVPEAHRLAFLDRLRDFPILMDLSLHSREALRPRPPLNHAAFCLKYSDDGHDYRMSTYDDAR
;
A
#
# COMPACT_ATOMS: atom_id res chain seq x y z
N MET A 1 3.03 0.80 26.07
CA MET A 1 2.40 1.75 27.03
C MET A 1 0.90 1.46 27.08
N GLY A 2 0.26 1.48 28.25
CA GLY A 2 -1.16 1.10 28.38
C GLY A 2 -1.98 1.92 29.39
N GLY A 3 -1.40 2.97 29.98
CA GLY A 3 -2.09 3.87 30.91
C GLY A 3 -2.69 5.08 30.19
N ILE A 4 -3.80 5.60 30.71
CA ILE A 4 -4.44 6.83 30.19
C ILE A 4 -3.60 8.04 30.58
N GLY A 5 -3.35 8.94 29.63
CA GLY A 5 -2.67 10.22 29.85
C GLY A 5 -1.30 10.32 29.18
N THR A 6 -0.70 11.49 29.26
CA THR A 6 0.54 11.85 28.57
C THR A 6 1.72 11.84 29.53
N TYR A 7 2.51 10.77 29.44
CA TYR A 7 3.64 10.49 30.31
C TYR A 7 4.97 10.95 29.75
N ILE A 8 5.05 11.15 28.43
CA ILE A 8 6.28 11.55 27.74
C ILE A 8 6.04 12.82 26.95
N LYS A 9 6.89 13.83 27.15
CA LYS A 9 6.91 15.09 26.39
C LYS A 9 8.26 15.30 25.70
N ALA A 10 8.32 16.20 24.72
CA ALA A 10 9.59 16.64 24.17
C ALA A 10 10.34 17.49 25.21
N SER A 11 11.67 17.50 25.15
CA SER A 11 12.49 18.33 26.04
C SER A 11 12.22 19.84 25.89
N SER A 12 11.64 20.26 24.77
CA SER A 12 11.21 21.63 24.49
C SER A 12 9.84 22.01 25.06
N GLU A 13 9.03 21.04 25.49
CA GLU A 13 7.70 21.28 26.04
C GLU A 13 7.76 21.45 27.56
N SER A 14 6.95 22.33 28.12
CA SER A 14 6.69 22.39 29.57
C SER A 14 5.52 21.48 29.95
N ASP A 15 5.38 21.15 31.24
CA ASP A 15 4.23 20.37 31.70
C ASP A 15 2.89 21.09 31.49
N GLU A 16 2.91 22.42 31.51
CA GLU A 16 1.72 23.24 31.29
C GLU A 16 1.26 23.17 29.82
N ASP A 17 2.19 23.06 28.86
CA ASP A 17 1.88 22.94 27.43
C ASP A 17 1.18 21.61 27.10
N VAL A 18 1.48 20.53 27.84
CA VAL A 18 0.91 19.19 27.61
C VAL A 18 -0.57 19.12 27.99
N GLY A 19 -1.02 19.92 28.97
CA GLY A 19 -2.42 19.99 29.37
C GLY A 19 -2.95 18.81 30.22
N ASP A 20 -2.10 17.85 30.60
CA ASP A 20 -2.48 16.68 31.43
C ASP A 20 -1.89 16.76 32.85
N ARG A 21 -2.46 17.63 33.68
CA ARG A 21 -1.95 17.90 35.04
C ARG A 21 -1.92 16.69 35.97
N ALA A 22 -2.74 15.68 35.71
CA ALA A 22 -2.80 14.48 36.55
C ALA A 22 -1.49 13.67 36.49
N ASN A 23 -0.74 13.79 35.39
CA ASN A 23 0.48 13.04 35.14
C ASN A 23 1.76 13.86 35.25
N ASP A 24 1.71 15.16 35.58
CA ASP A 24 2.89 16.03 35.69
C ASP A 24 3.99 15.44 36.59
N SER A 25 3.61 14.91 37.76
CA SER A 25 4.56 14.35 38.74
C SER A 25 5.32 13.10 38.27
N VAL A 26 4.83 12.43 37.21
CA VAL A 26 5.42 11.20 36.66
C VAL A 26 5.87 11.39 35.20
N ARG A 27 5.73 12.60 34.64
CA ARG A 27 6.10 12.89 33.26
C ARG A 27 7.62 12.98 33.12
N VAL A 28 8.14 12.46 32.01
CA VAL A 28 9.57 12.51 31.69
C VAL A 28 9.78 12.99 30.25
N ASP A 29 10.98 13.47 29.95
CA ASP A 29 11.34 13.89 28.59
C ASP A 29 11.66 12.67 27.71
N ALA A 30 11.34 12.76 26.42
CA ALA A 30 11.63 11.72 25.44
C ALA A 30 13.13 11.34 25.39
N LEU A 31 14.03 12.30 25.58
CA LEU A 31 15.49 12.05 25.64
C LEU A 31 15.94 11.24 26.87
N GLN A 32 15.12 11.14 27.91
CA GLN A 32 15.41 10.35 29.11
C GLN A 32 15.07 8.87 28.92
N LEU A 33 14.31 8.51 27.87
CA LEU A 33 13.94 7.15 27.56
C LEU A 33 15.15 6.32 27.11
N ARG A 34 15.28 5.13 27.68
CA ARG A 34 16.34 4.16 27.36
C ARG A 34 15.85 2.95 26.57
N SER A 35 14.55 2.87 26.31
CA SER A 35 13.97 1.87 25.42
C SER A 35 14.52 2.03 24.01
N LYS A 36 14.64 0.92 23.28
CA LYS A 36 14.98 0.96 21.84
C LYS A 36 13.73 1.08 20.96
N VAL A 37 12.64 0.47 21.43
CA VAL A 37 11.35 0.40 20.73
C VAL A 37 10.26 0.69 21.74
N VAL A 38 9.29 1.51 21.36
CA VAL A 38 8.09 1.82 22.13
C VAL A 38 6.88 1.50 21.25
N GLY A 39 5.91 0.80 21.83
CA GLY A 39 4.57 0.65 21.27
C GLY A 39 3.55 1.36 22.15
N GLU A 40 2.75 2.25 21.58
CA GLU A 40 1.71 3.01 22.26
C GLU A 40 0.34 2.33 22.17
N GLY A 41 0.05 1.42 23.10
CA GLY A 41 -1.26 0.79 23.21
C GLY A 41 -2.34 1.66 23.86
N ALA A 42 -1.96 2.76 24.52
CA ALA A 42 -2.89 3.76 25.05
C ALA A 42 -2.90 5.00 24.14
N ASN A 43 -4.00 5.74 24.17
CA ASN A 43 -4.09 7.03 23.50
C ASN A 43 -3.25 8.08 24.23
N LEU A 44 -2.50 8.87 23.45
CA LEU A 44 -1.76 10.05 23.87
C LEU A 44 -0.72 9.79 24.97
N GLY A 45 -0.07 8.61 24.95
CA GLY A 45 1.01 8.29 25.87
C GLY A 45 2.21 9.24 25.74
N PHE A 46 2.47 9.68 24.52
CA PHE A 46 3.45 10.68 24.13
C PHE A 46 2.75 11.91 23.53
N THR A 47 3.30 13.10 23.73
CA THR A 47 3.01 14.21 22.82
C THR A 47 3.57 13.90 21.42
N GLN A 48 3.01 14.52 20.38
CA GLN A 48 3.52 14.32 19.03
C GLN A 48 4.97 14.79 18.88
N GLN A 49 5.33 15.92 19.48
CA GLN A 49 6.71 16.40 19.52
C GLN A 49 7.65 15.40 20.22
N ALA A 50 7.20 14.76 21.30
CA ALA A 50 7.98 13.72 21.99
C ALA A 50 8.26 12.50 21.09
N ARG A 51 7.26 12.07 20.30
CA ARG A 51 7.44 10.97 19.33
C ARG A 51 8.50 11.31 18.30
N ILE A 52 8.46 12.54 17.78
CA ILE A 52 9.43 13.04 16.79
C ILE A 52 10.83 13.14 17.42
N GLU A 53 10.96 13.76 18.60
CA GLU A 53 12.25 13.88 19.31
C GLU A 53 12.86 12.51 19.63
N TYR A 54 12.06 11.58 20.14
CA TYR A 54 12.49 10.22 20.44
C TYR A 54 12.95 9.49 19.16
N ALA A 55 12.21 9.64 18.06
CA ALA A 55 12.56 9.04 16.76
C ALA A 55 13.86 9.62 16.17
N LEU A 56 14.04 10.94 16.24
CA LEU A 56 15.27 11.61 15.77
C LEU A 56 16.51 11.23 16.60
N ASN A 57 16.31 10.84 17.86
CA ASN A 57 17.38 10.36 18.73
C ASN A 57 17.62 8.84 18.61
N GLY A 58 17.07 8.19 17.58
CA GLY A 58 17.30 6.77 17.27
C GLY A 58 16.33 5.79 17.95
N GLY A 59 15.34 6.30 18.70
CA GLY A 59 14.22 5.50 19.19
C GLY A 59 13.30 5.03 18.06
N ARG A 60 12.65 3.88 18.23
CA ARG A 60 11.63 3.39 17.28
C ARG A 60 10.26 3.48 17.91
N ILE A 61 9.37 4.25 17.29
CA ILE A 61 8.00 4.48 17.72
C ILE A 61 7.14 4.83 16.50
N ASN A 62 5.85 4.49 16.53
CA ASN A 62 4.85 5.02 15.59
C ASN A 62 3.99 6.07 16.32
N THR A 63 2.84 6.44 15.76
CA THR A 63 1.79 7.08 16.55
C THR A 63 0.96 6.02 17.29
N ASP A 64 0.32 6.42 18.37
CA ASP A 64 -0.70 5.63 19.06
C ASP A 64 -1.79 5.14 18.11
N ALA A 65 -2.25 6.00 17.19
CA ALA A 65 -3.26 5.65 16.19
C ALA A 65 -2.89 4.44 15.32
N VAL A 66 -1.59 4.12 15.18
CA VAL A 66 -1.11 2.93 14.48
C VAL A 66 -0.86 1.77 15.46
N ASP A 67 -0.29 2.04 16.62
CA ASP A 67 0.07 0.99 17.59
C ASP A 67 -1.15 0.41 18.33
N ASN A 68 -2.25 1.16 18.43
CA ASN A 68 -3.48 0.76 19.13
C ASN A 68 -4.68 0.51 18.20
N SER A 69 -4.49 0.59 16.87
CA SER A 69 -5.57 0.48 15.90
C SER A 69 -6.35 -0.83 15.95
N GLY A 70 -5.77 -1.91 16.51
CA GLY A 70 -6.44 -3.20 16.63
C GLY A 70 -7.77 -3.14 17.40
N SER A 71 -7.90 -2.25 18.40
CA SER A 71 -9.15 -2.10 19.15
C SER A 71 -10.27 -1.47 18.31
N VAL A 72 -9.93 -0.45 17.51
CA VAL A 72 -10.86 0.22 16.59
C VAL A 72 -11.25 -0.73 15.46
N ASP A 73 -10.29 -1.46 14.92
CA ASP A 73 -10.47 -2.45 13.86
C ASP A 73 -11.41 -3.60 14.31
N LEU A 74 -11.21 -4.11 15.53
CA LEU A 74 -12.09 -5.12 16.11
C LEU A 74 -13.53 -4.59 16.27
N SER A 75 -13.69 -3.32 16.64
CA SER A 75 -15.02 -2.70 16.75
C SER A 75 -15.70 -2.53 15.39
N ASP A 76 -14.95 -2.24 14.32
CA ASP A 76 -15.48 -2.17 12.95
C ASP A 76 -15.98 -3.55 12.49
N HIS A 77 -15.18 -4.61 12.71
CA HIS A 77 -15.59 -5.99 12.49
C HIS A 77 -16.86 -6.35 13.28
N GLU A 78 -16.94 -5.98 14.56
CA GLU A 78 -18.10 -6.23 15.40
C GLU A 78 -19.38 -5.59 14.82
N VAL A 79 -19.33 -4.30 14.46
CA VAL A 79 -20.48 -3.56 13.93
C VAL A 79 -20.91 -4.13 12.57
N ASN A 80 -19.96 -4.42 11.68
CA ASN A 80 -20.25 -4.94 10.35
C ASN A 80 -20.83 -6.37 10.42
N LEU A 81 -20.30 -7.23 11.29
CA LEU A 81 -20.87 -8.56 11.51
C LEU A 81 -22.27 -8.50 12.13
N LYS A 82 -22.50 -7.64 13.13
CA LYS A 82 -23.83 -7.46 13.72
C LYS A 82 -24.85 -6.94 12.72
N THR A 83 -24.42 -6.06 11.82
CA THR A 83 -25.26 -5.53 10.74
C THR A 83 -25.67 -6.64 9.76
N LEU A 84 -24.71 -7.46 9.32
CA LEU A 84 -25.00 -8.63 8.48
C LEU A 84 -25.94 -9.62 9.17
N VAL A 85 -25.65 -9.99 10.41
CA VAL A 85 -26.45 -10.99 11.14
C VAL A 85 -27.86 -10.46 11.44
N ALA A 86 -28.03 -9.17 11.67
CA ALA A 86 -29.35 -8.56 11.80
C ALA A 86 -30.17 -8.67 10.50
N LEU A 87 -29.54 -8.58 9.33
CA LEU A 87 -30.18 -8.86 8.04
C LEU A 87 -30.59 -10.34 7.96
N LEU A 88 -29.71 -11.27 8.32
CA LEU A 88 -29.99 -12.71 8.27
C LEU A 88 -31.16 -13.12 9.19
N LEU A 89 -31.25 -12.54 10.39
CA LEU A 89 -32.38 -12.72 11.31
C LEU A 89 -33.69 -12.21 10.69
N ARG A 90 -33.68 -11.02 10.08
CA ARG A 90 -34.88 -10.46 9.41
C ARG A 90 -35.33 -11.32 8.22
N ARG A 91 -34.39 -11.96 7.52
CA ARG A 91 -34.67 -12.89 6.42
C ARG A 91 -35.08 -14.29 6.89
N GLY A 92 -35.04 -14.57 8.19
CA GLY A 92 -35.34 -15.89 8.77
C GLY A 92 -34.30 -16.96 8.45
N VAL A 93 -33.09 -16.55 8.05
CA VAL A 93 -31.97 -17.45 7.74
C VAL A 93 -31.32 -17.98 9.02
N ILE A 94 -31.21 -17.11 10.02
CA ILE A 94 -30.84 -17.47 11.39
C ILE A 94 -32.13 -17.49 12.20
N ALA A 95 -32.34 -18.56 12.96
CA ALA A 95 -33.61 -18.87 13.62
C ALA A 95 -33.89 -18.02 14.87
N GLY A 96 -32.85 -17.47 15.50
CA GLY A 96 -33.01 -16.65 16.70
C GLY A 96 -31.69 -16.21 17.33
N ASP A 97 -31.80 -15.61 18.51
CA ASP A 97 -30.67 -14.97 19.20
C ASP A 97 -29.60 -15.95 19.66
N ASP A 98 -29.98 -17.18 20.03
CA ASP A 98 -29.04 -18.21 20.47
C ASP A 98 -28.11 -18.64 19.33
N GLU A 99 -28.68 -18.92 18.14
CA GLU A 99 -27.90 -19.27 16.94
C GLU A 99 -27.02 -18.09 16.51
N ARG A 100 -27.53 -16.86 16.57
CA ARG A 100 -26.77 -15.64 16.31
C ARG A 100 -25.57 -15.50 17.24
N ASN A 101 -25.76 -15.68 18.55
CA ASN A 101 -24.69 -15.54 19.55
C ASN A 101 -23.63 -16.64 19.39
N GLN A 102 -24.07 -17.88 19.16
CA GLN A 102 -23.16 -18.99 18.88
C GLN A 102 -22.34 -18.71 17.61
N PHE A 103 -22.99 -18.27 16.54
CA PHE A 103 -22.30 -17.97 15.29
C PHE A 103 -21.28 -16.85 15.46
N LEU A 104 -21.62 -15.75 16.13
CA LEU A 104 -20.66 -14.67 16.40
C LEU A 104 -19.46 -15.15 17.23
N ALA A 105 -19.68 -16.04 18.22
CA ALA A 105 -18.60 -16.61 19.00
C ALA A 105 -17.66 -17.48 18.15
N GLU A 106 -18.18 -18.23 17.18
CA GLU A 106 -17.39 -19.03 16.22
C GLU A 106 -16.44 -18.17 15.37
N LEU A 107 -16.75 -16.89 15.12
CA LEU A 107 -15.95 -16.00 14.27
C LEU A 107 -14.76 -15.34 14.97
N THR A 108 -14.61 -15.53 16.28
CA THR A 108 -13.66 -14.77 17.12
C THR A 108 -12.23 -14.87 16.62
N ASP A 109 -11.74 -16.09 16.34
CA ASP A 109 -10.35 -16.31 15.94
C ASP A 109 -10.06 -15.75 14.54
N ASP A 110 -11.01 -15.90 13.61
CA ASP A 110 -10.89 -15.37 12.25
C ASP A 110 -10.87 -13.84 12.23
N VAL A 111 -11.70 -13.19 13.06
CA VAL A 111 -11.69 -11.73 13.24
C VAL A 111 -10.37 -11.28 13.86
N CYS A 112 -9.90 -11.97 14.91
CA CYS A 112 -8.59 -11.66 15.51
C CYS A 112 -7.46 -11.76 14.48
N CYS A 113 -7.45 -12.80 13.65
CA CYS A 113 -6.43 -12.96 12.60
C CYS A 113 -6.52 -11.85 11.56
N SER A 114 -7.73 -11.45 11.15
CA SER A 114 -7.96 -10.36 10.19
C SER A 114 -7.45 -9.02 10.72
N VAL A 115 -7.76 -8.71 11.98
CA VAL A 115 -7.28 -7.50 12.68
C VAL A 115 -5.75 -7.50 12.77
N LEU A 116 -5.14 -8.61 13.20
CA LEU A 116 -3.68 -8.72 13.30
C LEU A 116 -3.00 -8.55 11.94
N ALA A 117 -3.55 -9.16 10.88
CA ALA A 117 -3.04 -9.01 9.53
C ALA A 117 -3.13 -7.55 9.05
N ASN A 118 -4.26 -6.88 9.25
CA ASN A 118 -4.41 -5.47 8.89
C ASN A 118 -3.38 -4.58 9.61
N ASN A 119 -3.21 -4.75 10.92
CA ASN A 119 -2.25 -3.99 11.72
C ASN A 119 -0.79 -4.25 11.31
N TYR A 120 -0.46 -5.50 10.95
CA TYR A 120 0.85 -5.86 10.40
C TYR A 120 1.14 -5.09 9.10
N TRP A 121 0.20 -5.07 8.15
CA TRP A 121 0.38 -4.37 6.88
C TRP A 121 0.52 -2.85 7.05
N GLN A 122 -0.22 -2.23 7.98
CA GLN A 122 -0.07 -0.81 8.28
C GLN A 122 1.32 -0.48 8.85
N SER A 123 1.80 -1.30 9.79
CA SER A 123 3.14 -1.13 10.37
C SER A 123 4.27 -1.33 9.34
N LEU A 124 4.07 -2.29 8.42
CA LEU A 124 5.00 -2.56 7.33
C LEU A 124 5.02 -1.41 6.31
N CYS A 125 3.86 -0.83 5.98
CA CYS A 125 3.76 0.35 5.12
C CYS A 125 4.70 1.47 5.61
N LEU A 126 4.63 1.83 6.89
CA LEU A 126 5.51 2.85 7.48
C LEU A 126 7.00 2.49 7.40
N SER A 127 7.35 1.21 7.46
CA SER A 127 8.73 0.76 7.24
C SER A 127 9.17 0.98 5.81
N LEU A 128 8.32 0.65 4.83
CA LEU A 128 8.63 0.85 3.41
C LEU A 128 8.65 2.34 3.03
N GLU A 129 7.74 3.14 3.59
CA GLU A 129 7.73 4.59 3.39
C GLU A 129 8.96 5.25 3.99
N ARG A 130 9.46 4.75 5.13
CA ARG A 130 10.72 5.22 5.71
C ARG A 130 11.89 5.01 4.74
N GLU A 131 11.98 3.83 4.12
CA GLU A 131 13.00 3.53 3.11
C GLU A 131 12.88 4.42 1.86
N ARG A 132 11.65 4.70 1.40
CA ARG A 132 11.40 5.62 0.28
C ARG A 132 11.77 7.07 0.62
N CYS A 133 11.35 7.54 1.79
CA CYS A 133 11.59 8.90 2.27
C CYS A 133 13.10 9.19 2.46
N LEU A 134 13.88 8.17 2.86
CA LEU A 134 15.34 8.30 2.93
C LEU A 134 16.00 8.46 1.56
N LYS A 135 15.41 7.89 0.50
CA LYS A 135 15.91 8.03 -0.88
C LYS A 135 15.51 9.38 -1.46
N ASP A 136 14.25 9.76 -1.28
CA ASP A 136 13.70 11.03 -1.76
C ASP A 136 12.55 11.48 -0.85
N VAL A 137 12.72 12.65 -0.24
CA VAL A 137 11.74 13.22 0.68
C VAL A 137 10.75 14.15 -0.03
N GLU A 138 11.08 14.65 -1.22
CA GLU A 138 10.28 15.68 -1.89
C GLU A 138 8.85 15.20 -2.20
N PRO A 139 8.62 13.97 -2.73
CA PRO A 139 7.26 13.50 -2.97
C PRO A 139 6.37 13.46 -1.72
N PHE A 140 6.95 13.24 -0.53
CA PHE A 140 6.21 13.26 0.73
C PHE A 140 5.87 14.68 1.18
N LEU A 141 6.76 15.64 0.93
CA LEU A 141 6.55 17.05 1.25
C LEU A 141 5.52 17.69 0.30
N GLU A 142 5.58 17.34 -0.99
CA GLU A 142 4.57 17.73 -1.96
C GLU A 142 3.20 17.13 -1.64
N LEU A 143 3.15 15.85 -1.22
CA LEU A 143 1.89 15.24 -0.76
C LEU A 143 1.33 15.96 0.46
N ALA A 144 2.18 16.33 1.42
CA ALA A 144 1.76 17.11 2.57
C ALA A 144 1.17 18.47 2.15
N ASP A 145 1.77 19.15 1.17
CA ASP A 145 1.22 20.41 0.63
C ASP A 145 -0.12 20.20 -0.05
N GLN A 146 -0.29 19.14 -0.84
CA GLN A 146 -1.56 18.82 -1.50
C GLN A 146 -2.67 18.53 -0.47
N LEU A 147 -2.36 17.75 0.56
CA LEU A 147 -3.30 17.42 1.63
C LEU A 147 -3.66 18.64 2.48
N GLU A 148 -2.70 19.52 2.76
CA GLU A 148 -2.96 20.79 3.47
C GLU A 148 -3.84 21.72 2.64
N ASN A 149 -3.55 21.87 1.35
CA ASN A 149 -4.38 22.67 0.42
C ASN A 149 -5.81 22.11 0.28
N ALA A 150 -5.98 20.80 0.41
CA ALA A 150 -7.28 20.12 0.43
C ALA A 150 -7.99 20.20 1.80
N GLY A 151 -7.36 20.78 2.83
CA GLY A 151 -7.91 20.86 4.19
C GLY A 151 -7.91 19.53 4.95
N LEU A 152 -7.11 18.55 4.51
CA LEU A 152 -7.00 17.22 5.10
C LEU A 152 -5.80 17.05 6.03
N LEU A 153 -4.87 18.01 6.02
CA LEU A 153 -3.73 18.08 6.93
C LEU A 153 -3.65 19.48 7.55
N ASP A 154 -3.65 19.56 8.87
CA ASP A 154 -3.26 20.76 9.61
C ASP A 154 -1.83 20.55 10.15
N ARG A 155 -0.84 21.17 9.49
CA ARG A 155 0.56 21.02 9.88
C ARG A 155 0.84 21.50 11.31
N THR A 156 0.10 22.51 11.77
CA THR A 156 0.31 23.07 13.11
C THR A 156 -0.23 22.13 14.17
N ALA A 157 -1.44 21.60 13.97
CA ALA A 157 -2.05 20.65 14.90
C ALA A 157 -1.27 19.32 14.98
N GLU A 158 -0.76 18.85 13.84
CA GLU A 158 -0.03 17.57 13.75
C GLU A 158 1.48 17.69 13.98
N PHE A 159 1.98 18.91 14.27
CA PHE A 159 3.42 19.22 14.35
C PHE A 159 4.21 18.70 13.15
N PHE A 160 3.60 18.79 11.96
CA PHE A 160 4.17 18.25 10.73
C PHE A 160 5.22 19.22 10.15
N PRO A 161 6.45 18.77 9.87
CA PRO A 161 7.56 19.67 9.60
C PRO A 161 7.47 20.34 8.22
N VAL A 162 7.97 21.57 8.14
CA VAL A 162 8.19 22.26 6.87
C VAL A 162 9.53 21.87 6.24
N ARG A 163 9.70 22.13 4.92
CA ARG A 163 10.92 21.77 4.17
C ARG A 163 12.21 22.22 4.86
N LYS A 164 12.23 23.44 5.41
CA LYS A 164 13.40 24.01 6.10
C LYS A 164 13.81 23.18 7.34
N GLU A 165 12.83 22.66 8.08
CA GLU A 165 13.10 21.83 9.26
C GLU A 165 13.65 20.47 8.86
N ILE A 166 13.11 19.86 7.79
CA ILE A 166 13.64 18.61 7.24
C ILE A 166 15.09 18.77 6.77
N GLN A 167 15.42 19.85 6.07
CA GLN A 167 16.78 20.12 5.62
C GLN A 167 17.78 20.23 6.80
N ALA A 168 17.32 20.71 7.96
CA ALA A 168 18.14 20.81 9.16
C ALA A 168 18.44 19.45 9.83
N ARG A 169 17.70 18.37 9.49
CA ARG A 169 17.81 17.05 10.13
C ARG A 169 18.96 16.16 9.59
N ALA A 170 19.95 16.74 8.91
CA ALA A 170 21.16 16.05 8.44
C ALA A 170 20.89 14.71 7.70
N GLY A 171 19.89 14.69 6.81
CA GLY A 171 19.57 13.51 5.98
C GLY A 171 18.66 12.47 6.65
N GLN A 172 18.11 12.76 7.83
CA GLN A 172 17.16 11.83 8.48
C GLN A 172 15.77 11.80 7.82
N GLY A 173 15.38 12.80 7.01
CA GLY A 173 14.07 12.86 6.37
C GLY A 173 12.91 12.95 7.38
N LEU A 174 11.73 12.45 6.98
CA LEU A 174 10.58 12.28 7.88
C LEU A 174 10.77 11.07 8.80
N THR A 175 10.35 11.23 10.05
CA THR A 175 10.28 10.19 11.07
C THR A 175 9.03 9.32 10.86
N ARG A 176 9.01 8.13 11.46
CA ARG A 176 7.83 7.23 11.37
C ARG A 176 6.54 7.87 11.92
N PRO A 177 6.55 8.61 13.04
CA PRO A 177 5.36 9.34 13.49
C PRO A 177 4.83 10.35 12.47
N GLU A 178 5.72 11.06 11.77
CA GLU A 178 5.31 12.00 10.72
C GLU A 178 4.77 11.27 9.47
N LEU A 179 5.40 10.15 9.07
CA LEU A 179 4.88 9.29 8.00
C LEU A 179 3.51 8.70 8.36
N ALA A 180 3.27 8.37 9.63
CA ALA A 180 1.98 7.88 10.10
C ALA A 180 0.87 8.93 9.96
N VAL A 181 1.16 10.21 10.21
CA VAL A 181 0.23 11.32 9.94
C VAL A 181 -0.09 11.39 8.44
N LEU A 182 0.92 11.37 7.56
CA LEU A 182 0.70 11.39 6.12
C LEU A 182 -0.12 10.19 5.63
N MET A 183 0.19 8.99 6.12
CA MET A 183 -0.55 7.78 5.77
C MET A 183 -2.03 7.90 6.19
N ALA A 184 -2.31 8.44 7.38
CA ALA A 184 -3.68 8.64 7.85
C ALA A 184 -4.45 9.65 6.98
N CYS A 185 -3.86 10.80 6.68
CA CYS A 185 -4.45 11.81 5.80
C CYS A 185 -4.67 11.28 4.38
N ALA A 186 -3.71 10.53 3.83
CA ALA A 186 -3.83 9.91 2.51
C ALA A 186 -4.96 8.86 2.46
N LYS A 187 -5.11 8.04 3.52
CA LYS A 187 -6.24 7.11 3.63
C LYS A 187 -7.58 7.83 3.68
N LEU A 188 -7.65 8.93 4.42
CA LEU A 188 -8.86 9.75 4.50
C LEU A 188 -9.23 10.33 3.13
N ALA A 189 -8.27 10.95 2.44
CA ALA A 189 -8.44 11.50 1.10
C ALA A 189 -8.97 10.43 0.13
N LEU A 190 -8.26 9.30 0.03
CA LEU A 190 -8.61 8.23 -0.89
C LEU A 190 -9.97 7.61 -0.56
N LYS A 191 -10.29 7.41 0.73
CA LYS A 191 -11.59 6.87 1.14
C LYS A 191 -12.74 7.81 0.75
N GLN A 192 -12.58 9.12 0.93
CA GLN A 192 -13.58 10.11 0.50
C GLN A 192 -13.79 10.04 -1.02
N THR A 193 -12.71 10.06 -1.80
CA THR A 193 -12.77 9.93 -3.26
C THR A 193 -13.48 8.65 -3.71
N LEU A 194 -13.19 7.51 -3.07
CA LEU A 194 -13.84 6.23 -3.39
C LEU A 194 -15.35 6.27 -3.10
N LEU A 195 -15.77 6.84 -1.97
CA LEU A 195 -17.18 6.94 -1.60
C LEU A 195 -17.99 7.85 -2.53
N GLU A 196 -17.33 8.88 -3.06
CA GLU A 196 -17.88 9.81 -4.05
C GLU A 196 -17.97 9.22 -5.47
N ALA A 197 -17.37 8.05 -5.72
CA ALA A 197 -17.42 7.29 -6.97
C ALA A 197 -18.28 6.00 -6.84
N PRO A 198 -19.61 6.11 -6.67
CA PRO A 198 -20.51 4.95 -6.50
C PRO A 198 -20.41 3.92 -7.62
N GLU A 199 -20.23 4.38 -8.86
CA GLU A 199 -20.11 3.54 -10.05
C GLU A 199 -18.91 2.58 -9.93
N PHE A 200 -17.76 3.10 -9.49
CA PHE A 200 -16.54 2.31 -9.27
C PHE A 200 -16.75 1.25 -8.17
N LEU A 201 -17.49 1.59 -7.10
CA LEU A 201 -17.76 0.65 -6.00
C LEU A 201 -18.87 -0.37 -6.34
N SER A 202 -19.63 -0.16 -7.41
CA SER A 202 -20.77 -1.00 -7.81
C SER A 202 -20.44 -2.08 -8.85
N THR A 203 -19.21 -2.12 -9.36
CA THR A 203 -18.71 -3.11 -10.32
C THR A 203 -18.70 -4.53 -9.77
N GLU A 204 -18.64 -5.55 -10.63
CA GLU A 204 -18.72 -6.94 -10.19
C GLU A 204 -17.52 -7.37 -9.32
N TRP A 205 -16.31 -6.96 -9.67
CA TRP A 205 -15.08 -7.31 -8.93
C TRP A 205 -15.04 -6.77 -7.49
N THR A 206 -15.80 -5.72 -7.14
CA THR A 206 -15.83 -5.20 -5.76
C THR A 206 -16.59 -6.12 -4.82
N ARG A 207 -17.44 -7.01 -5.36
CA ARG A 207 -18.14 -8.03 -4.56
C ARG A 207 -17.17 -9.02 -3.92
N ASP A 208 -16.12 -9.39 -4.63
CA ASP A 208 -15.08 -10.27 -4.10
C ASP A 208 -14.29 -9.60 -2.97
N ILE A 209 -14.05 -8.28 -3.08
CA ILE A 209 -13.41 -7.50 -2.02
C ILE A 209 -14.30 -7.39 -0.80
N LEU A 210 -15.59 -7.11 -0.99
CA LEU A 210 -16.56 -7.10 0.09
C LEU A 210 -16.66 -8.48 0.76
N ALA A 211 -16.68 -9.55 -0.02
CA ALA A 211 -16.72 -10.90 0.51
C ALA A 211 -15.45 -11.21 1.34
N ALA A 212 -14.27 -10.84 0.83
CA ALA A 212 -12.99 -11.07 1.48
C ALA A 212 -12.86 -10.39 2.85
N TYR A 213 -13.61 -9.31 3.12
CA TYR A 213 -13.68 -8.67 4.44
C TYR A 213 -14.26 -9.60 5.52
N PHE A 214 -15.24 -10.44 5.17
CA PHE A 214 -15.89 -11.32 6.13
C PHE A 214 -15.13 -12.64 6.31
N PRO A 215 -15.14 -13.23 7.52
CA PRO A 215 -14.56 -14.56 7.78
C PRO A 215 -15.04 -15.64 6.81
N GLU A 216 -14.23 -16.69 6.59
CA GLU A 216 -14.57 -17.76 5.65
C GLU A 216 -15.91 -18.42 6.00
N ALA A 217 -16.19 -18.67 7.29
CA ALA A 217 -17.46 -19.23 7.72
C ALA A 217 -18.68 -18.39 7.28
N VAL A 218 -18.55 -17.06 7.26
CA VAL A 218 -19.60 -16.16 6.75
C VAL A 218 -19.71 -16.29 5.24
N ARG A 219 -18.59 -16.28 4.52
CA ARG A 219 -18.56 -16.41 3.06
C ARG A 219 -19.20 -17.72 2.60
N SER A 220 -18.81 -18.85 3.17
CA SER A 220 -19.32 -20.15 2.73
C SER A 220 -20.82 -20.34 3.02
N ARG A 221 -21.32 -19.81 4.16
CA ARG A 221 -22.73 -20.01 4.58
C ARG A 221 -23.68 -18.96 4.01
N TYR A 222 -23.22 -17.71 3.85
CA TYR A 222 -24.08 -16.55 3.64
C TYR A 222 -23.65 -15.65 2.46
N ALA A 223 -22.81 -16.13 1.53
CA ALA A 223 -22.37 -15.38 0.35
C ALA A 223 -23.51 -14.65 -0.39
N ALA A 224 -24.66 -15.29 -0.54
CA ALA A 224 -25.83 -14.72 -1.25
C ALA A 224 -26.37 -13.43 -0.61
N TYR A 225 -26.11 -13.20 0.69
CA TYR A 225 -26.61 -12.04 1.44
C TYR A 225 -25.59 -10.91 1.56
N LEU A 226 -24.33 -11.14 1.21
CA LEU A 226 -23.26 -10.14 1.37
C LEU A 226 -23.51 -8.89 0.51
N GLY A 227 -24.08 -9.06 -0.69
CA GLY A 227 -24.44 -7.95 -1.57
C GLY A 227 -25.58 -7.08 -1.04
N GLU A 228 -26.35 -7.55 -0.05
CA GLU A 228 -27.42 -6.80 0.60
C GLU A 228 -26.94 -6.06 1.87
N HIS A 229 -25.65 -6.14 2.20
CA HIS A 229 -25.10 -5.47 3.37
C HIS A 229 -25.26 -3.95 3.25
N SER A 230 -25.90 -3.31 4.23
CA SER A 230 -26.23 -1.89 4.16
C SER A 230 -25.00 -0.97 4.11
N LEU A 231 -23.86 -1.44 4.62
CA LEU A 231 -22.56 -0.75 4.57
C LEU A 231 -21.58 -1.39 3.56
N GLY A 232 -22.08 -2.19 2.61
CA GLY A 232 -21.21 -2.95 1.70
C GLY A 232 -20.27 -2.06 0.88
N ARG A 233 -20.74 -0.87 0.48
CA ARG A 233 -19.92 0.12 -0.25
C ARG A 233 -18.83 0.71 0.62
N GLU A 234 -19.15 1.06 1.85
CA GLU A 234 -18.24 1.65 2.83
C GLU A 234 -17.14 0.66 3.25
N ILE A 235 -17.51 -0.61 3.43
CA ILE A 235 -16.57 -1.71 3.70
C ILE A 235 -15.63 -1.88 2.50
N ALA A 236 -16.18 -1.99 1.28
CA ALA A 236 -15.36 -2.14 0.07
C ALA A 236 -14.40 -0.97 -0.13
N ALA A 237 -14.86 0.28 0.04
CA ALA A 237 -14.02 1.47 -0.05
C ALA A 237 -12.89 1.45 1.00
N THR A 238 -13.19 1.05 2.23
CA THR A 238 -12.19 0.94 3.31
C THR A 238 -11.17 -0.15 3.02
N MET A 239 -11.60 -1.31 2.52
CA MET A 239 -10.73 -2.41 2.13
C MET A 239 -9.82 -2.05 0.96
N ILE A 240 -10.35 -1.40 -0.08
CA ILE A 240 -9.58 -0.90 -1.22
C ILE A 240 -8.54 0.12 -0.74
N CYS A 241 -8.97 1.11 0.03
CA CYS A 241 -8.10 2.15 0.57
C CYS A 241 -6.95 1.57 1.41
N ASN A 242 -7.27 0.69 2.36
CA ASN A 242 -6.26 0.04 3.18
C ASN A 242 -5.30 -0.81 2.34
N ARG A 243 -5.82 -1.60 1.40
CA ARG A 243 -4.97 -2.43 0.52
C ARG A 243 -4.00 -1.59 -0.29
N VAL A 244 -4.51 -0.56 -0.96
CA VAL A 244 -3.71 0.31 -1.84
C VAL A 244 -2.67 1.09 -1.04
N ILE A 245 -3.08 1.78 0.03
CA ILE A 245 -2.16 2.61 0.82
C ILE A 245 -1.13 1.74 1.56
N ASN A 246 -1.53 0.61 2.16
CA ASN A 246 -0.58 -0.22 2.91
C ASN A 246 0.50 -0.86 2.02
N GLN A 247 0.29 -0.94 0.71
CA GLN A 247 1.21 -1.57 -0.24
C GLN A 247 1.91 -0.51 -1.10
N ALA A 248 1.16 0.27 -1.89
CA ALA A 248 1.70 1.31 -2.76
C ALA A 248 2.29 2.49 -1.97
N GLY A 249 1.84 2.73 -0.73
CA GLY A 249 2.20 3.89 0.08
C GLY A 249 1.36 5.13 -0.25
N ALA A 250 1.45 6.14 0.62
CA ALA A 250 0.73 7.41 0.47
C ALA A 250 1.13 8.16 -0.81
N GLY A 251 2.37 7.97 -1.27
CA GLY A 251 2.89 8.55 -2.51
C GLY A 251 2.16 8.12 -3.80
N LEU A 252 1.24 7.15 -3.75
CA LEU A 252 0.34 6.86 -4.89
C LEU A 252 -0.53 8.06 -5.26
N LEU A 253 -0.94 8.86 -4.28
CA LEU A 253 -1.76 10.05 -4.51
C LEU A 253 -1.02 11.10 -5.36
N MET A 254 0.32 11.11 -5.31
CA MET A 254 1.15 12.01 -6.11
C MET A 254 1.23 11.61 -7.59
N TRP A 255 0.62 10.49 -8.00
CA TRP A 255 0.59 10.12 -9.41
C TRP A 255 -0.48 10.87 -10.19
N THR A 256 -1.33 11.63 -9.49
CA THR A 256 -2.34 12.51 -10.06
C THR A 256 -2.03 13.94 -9.67
N ASP A 257 -2.29 14.87 -10.59
CA ASP A 257 -2.11 16.28 -10.30
C ASP A 257 -3.26 16.77 -9.40
N GLY A 258 -2.91 17.31 -8.22
CA GLY A 258 -3.86 17.98 -7.34
C GLY A 258 -4.97 17.09 -6.77
N LEU A 259 -4.70 15.80 -6.53
CA LEU A 259 -5.68 14.83 -6.01
C LEU A 259 -6.95 14.72 -6.88
N ASP A 260 -6.82 14.86 -8.21
CA ASP A 260 -7.97 14.70 -9.12
C ASP A 260 -8.68 13.36 -8.90
N ALA A 261 -9.98 13.44 -8.54
CA ALA A 261 -10.77 12.28 -8.16
C ALA A 261 -10.87 11.24 -9.27
N GLY A 262 -11.09 11.67 -10.52
CA GLY A 262 -11.23 10.77 -11.66
C GLY A 262 -9.92 10.02 -11.96
N LEU A 263 -8.79 10.72 -11.93
CA LEU A 263 -7.48 10.10 -12.10
C LEU A 263 -7.12 9.17 -10.93
N LEU A 264 -7.47 9.52 -9.70
CA LEU A 264 -7.20 8.68 -8.52
C LEU A 264 -7.95 7.36 -8.62
N ILE A 265 -9.24 7.39 -8.99
CA ILE A 265 -10.03 6.17 -9.21
C ILE A 265 -9.40 5.29 -10.30
N ARG A 266 -8.95 5.88 -11.40
CA ARG A 266 -8.27 5.15 -12.49
C ARG A 266 -6.95 4.54 -12.06
N VAL A 267 -6.15 5.25 -11.27
CA VAL A 267 -4.89 4.73 -10.71
C VAL A 267 -5.14 3.57 -9.76
N VAL A 268 -6.16 3.67 -8.89
CA VAL A 268 -6.54 2.61 -7.95
C VAL A 268 -6.98 1.36 -8.70
N GLY A 269 -7.85 1.50 -9.70
CA GLY A 269 -8.26 0.40 -10.57
C GLY A 269 -7.06 -0.28 -11.22
N ALA A 270 -6.16 0.50 -11.82
CA ALA A 270 -4.98 -0.02 -12.49
C ALA A 270 -4.02 -0.71 -11.54
N TYR A 271 -3.77 -0.13 -10.36
CA TYR A 271 -2.96 -0.75 -9.32
C TYR A 271 -3.54 -2.11 -8.90
N LEU A 272 -4.84 -2.19 -8.61
CA LEU A 272 -5.48 -3.45 -8.22
C LEU A 272 -5.44 -4.50 -9.34
N ALA A 273 -5.66 -4.09 -10.58
CA ALA A 273 -5.60 -4.98 -11.74
C ALA A 273 -4.19 -5.55 -11.93
N PHE A 274 -3.16 -4.70 -11.96
CA PHE A 274 -1.77 -5.15 -12.10
C PHE A 274 -1.29 -5.96 -10.90
N ASP A 275 -1.76 -5.64 -9.69
CA ASP A 275 -1.47 -6.42 -8.48
C ASP A 275 -2.00 -7.86 -8.64
N GLN A 276 -3.20 -8.02 -9.17
CA GLN A 276 -3.72 -9.36 -9.49
C GLN A 276 -2.97 -10.02 -10.65
N ILE A 277 -2.66 -9.29 -11.72
CA ILE A 277 -1.94 -9.83 -12.89
C ILE A 277 -0.55 -10.36 -12.49
N LEU A 278 0.18 -9.64 -11.63
CA LEU A 278 1.50 -10.05 -11.14
C LEU A 278 1.45 -11.08 -10.01
N ASP A 279 0.27 -11.43 -9.51
CA ASP A 279 0.09 -12.26 -8.30
C ASP A 279 0.79 -11.63 -7.08
N GLY A 280 0.71 -10.29 -6.98
CA GLY A 280 1.44 -9.48 -6.02
C GLY A 280 1.09 -9.81 -4.57
N GLY A 281 -0.17 -10.14 -4.28
CA GLY A 281 -0.59 -10.60 -2.95
C GLY A 281 0.21 -11.82 -2.48
N ARG A 282 0.29 -12.85 -3.31
CA ARG A 282 1.03 -14.08 -3.01
C ARG A 282 2.53 -13.85 -2.90
N LEU A 283 3.10 -13.01 -3.78
CA LEU A 283 4.51 -12.63 -3.70
C LEU A 283 4.84 -11.92 -2.39
N ARG A 284 3.99 -10.98 -1.94
CA ARG A 284 4.18 -10.30 -0.65
C ARG A 284 4.07 -11.26 0.53
N GLU A 285 3.09 -12.16 0.52
CA GLU A 285 2.93 -13.18 1.57
C GLU A 285 4.18 -14.06 1.68
N GLN A 286 4.71 -14.54 0.55
CA GLN A 286 5.94 -15.33 0.52
C GLN A 286 7.15 -14.54 1.05
N VAL A 287 7.33 -13.28 0.64
CA VAL A 287 8.41 -12.43 1.15
C VAL A 287 8.26 -12.13 2.64
N CYS A 288 7.03 -11.93 3.13
CA CYS A 288 6.74 -11.71 4.54
C CYS A 288 6.96 -12.96 5.39
N ALA A 289 6.70 -14.16 4.87
CA ALA A 289 6.94 -15.43 5.55
C ALA A 289 8.44 -15.68 5.83
N LEU A 290 9.35 -15.02 5.12
CA LEU A 290 10.81 -15.11 5.31
C LEU A 290 11.34 -14.23 6.46
N ASP A 291 10.49 -13.83 7.42
CA ASP A 291 10.85 -12.90 8.50
C ASP A 291 12.05 -13.38 9.34
N SER A 292 12.12 -14.68 9.63
CA SER A 292 13.22 -15.29 10.38
C SER A 292 14.48 -15.54 9.58
N ASP A 293 14.36 -15.65 8.25
CA ASP A 293 15.38 -16.28 7.39
C ASP A 293 16.11 -15.25 6.51
N LEU A 294 15.52 -14.07 6.33
CA LEU A 294 16.04 -13.02 5.45
C LEU A 294 16.24 -11.71 6.21
N ALA A 295 17.41 -11.09 6.02
CA ALA A 295 17.69 -9.77 6.58
C ALA A 295 16.59 -8.77 6.19
N THR A 296 16.07 -8.01 7.16
CA THR A 296 14.95 -7.08 6.97
C THR A 296 15.14 -6.13 5.80
N ALA A 297 16.35 -5.60 5.61
CA ALA A 297 16.68 -4.73 4.49
C ALA A 297 16.45 -5.39 3.12
N ARG A 298 16.78 -6.68 3.00
CA ARG A 298 16.56 -7.44 1.78
C ARG A 298 15.08 -7.75 1.53
N ARG A 299 14.30 -7.99 2.60
CA ARG A 299 12.84 -8.12 2.49
C ARG A 299 12.20 -6.83 1.98
N TYR A 300 12.57 -5.69 2.57
CA TYR A 300 12.07 -4.38 2.14
C TYR A 300 12.44 -4.08 0.69
N GLU A 301 13.66 -4.42 0.28
CA GLU A 301 14.08 -4.28 -1.12
C GLU A 301 13.19 -5.10 -2.08
N LEU A 302 12.91 -6.37 -1.78
CA LEU A 302 12.05 -7.21 -2.61
C LEU A 302 10.62 -6.66 -2.71
N LEU A 303 10.05 -6.23 -1.58
CA LEU A 303 8.72 -5.62 -1.53
C LEU A 303 8.70 -4.32 -2.35
N LEU A 304 9.66 -3.41 -2.12
CA LEU A 304 9.74 -2.15 -2.85
C LEU A 304 9.92 -2.35 -4.36
N ARG A 305 10.69 -3.34 -4.80
CA ARG A 305 10.82 -3.67 -6.23
C ARG A 305 9.49 -4.10 -6.85
N LEU A 306 8.68 -4.89 -6.12
CA LEU A 306 7.33 -5.24 -6.56
C LEU A 306 6.45 -3.99 -6.66
N GLU A 307 6.46 -3.14 -5.63
CA GLU A 307 5.66 -1.90 -5.65
C GLU A 307 6.10 -0.93 -6.74
N ASP A 308 7.40 -0.82 -7.02
CA ASP A 308 7.94 0.04 -8.07
C ASP A 308 7.51 -0.45 -9.46
N ALA A 309 7.45 -1.78 -9.66
CA ALA A 309 6.93 -2.37 -10.89
C ALA A 309 5.42 -2.11 -11.04
N LEU A 310 4.63 -2.31 -9.99
CA LEU A 310 3.20 -2.00 -9.99
C LEU A 310 2.94 -0.52 -10.26
N ALA A 311 3.68 0.36 -9.59
CA ALA A 311 3.60 1.80 -9.79
C ALA A 311 3.93 2.22 -11.22
N PHE A 312 4.93 1.58 -11.84
CA PHE A 312 5.25 1.79 -13.24
C PHE A 312 4.09 1.39 -14.16
N LEU A 313 3.55 0.19 -13.98
CA LEU A 313 2.45 -0.34 -14.80
C LEU A 313 1.19 0.52 -14.67
N SER A 314 0.82 0.92 -13.45
CA SER A 314 -0.33 1.79 -13.20
C SER A 314 -0.17 3.17 -13.84
N ARG A 315 1.01 3.79 -13.74
CA ARG A 315 1.28 5.09 -14.39
C ARG A 315 1.28 4.97 -15.92
N TRP A 316 1.77 3.85 -16.45
CA TRP A 316 1.69 3.58 -17.89
C TRP A 316 0.24 3.53 -18.36
N ALA A 317 -0.64 2.81 -17.65
CA ALA A 317 -2.06 2.72 -17.99
C ALA A 317 -2.76 4.09 -17.90
N LEU A 318 -2.44 4.88 -16.86
CA LEU A 318 -2.99 6.22 -16.70
C LEU A 318 -2.66 7.13 -17.89
N LYS A 319 -1.38 7.19 -18.29
CA LYS A 319 -0.88 8.00 -19.42
C LYS A 319 -1.55 7.62 -20.76
N ARG A 320 -1.96 6.37 -20.92
CA ARG A 320 -2.66 5.90 -22.12
C ARG A 320 -4.13 6.28 -22.20
N GLY A 321 -4.71 6.80 -21.12
CA GLY A 321 -6.15 7.08 -21.10
C GLY A 321 -7.01 5.82 -21.00
N GLN A 322 -6.41 4.63 -20.86
CA GLN A 322 -7.15 3.38 -20.76
C GLN A 322 -7.71 3.20 -19.35
N GLU A 323 -8.89 2.60 -19.28
CA GLU A 323 -9.47 2.13 -18.03
C GLU A 323 -8.97 0.72 -17.76
N PHE A 324 -8.43 0.51 -16.57
CA PHE A 324 -7.90 -0.76 -16.12
C PHE A 324 -8.56 -1.08 -14.79
N LEU A 325 -9.45 -2.05 -14.79
CA LEU A 325 -10.15 -2.53 -13.61
C LEU A 325 -9.78 -3.99 -13.38
N PRO A 326 -9.78 -4.48 -12.14
CA PRO A 326 -9.45 -5.88 -11.82
C PRO A 326 -10.60 -6.84 -12.20
N GLU A 327 -11.12 -6.71 -13.42
CA GLU A 327 -12.14 -7.59 -13.98
C GLU A 327 -11.54 -8.97 -14.28
N PRO A 328 -12.19 -10.09 -13.91
CA PRO A 328 -11.63 -11.43 -14.07
C PRO A 328 -11.16 -11.77 -15.48
N ALA A 329 -11.90 -11.32 -16.51
CA ALA A 329 -11.53 -11.53 -17.90
C ALA A 329 -10.24 -10.78 -18.28
N LEU A 330 -10.16 -9.47 -17.98
CA LEU A 330 -8.96 -8.65 -18.23
C LEU A 330 -7.75 -9.24 -17.51
N VAL A 331 -7.90 -9.57 -16.22
CA VAL A 331 -6.82 -10.15 -15.41
C VAL A 331 -6.38 -11.50 -15.98
N GLY A 332 -7.31 -12.34 -16.43
CA GLY A 332 -7.03 -13.64 -17.03
C GLY A 332 -6.23 -13.55 -18.34
N ASP A 333 -6.66 -12.66 -19.24
CA ASP A 333 -5.98 -12.40 -20.51
C ASP A 333 -4.56 -11.89 -20.27
N TRP A 334 -4.41 -10.85 -19.45
CA TRP A 334 -3.11 -10.25 -19.15
C TRP A 334 -2.16 -11.21 -18.38
N ARG A 335 -2.69 -12.11 -17.55
CA ARG A 335 -1.89 -13.17 -16.92
C ARG A 335 -1.35 -14.16 -17.95
N THR A 336 -2.18 -14.53 -18.92
CA THR A 336 -1.77 -15.42 -20.01
C THR A 336 -0.66 -14.78 -20.85
N ASP A 337 -0.84 -13.51 -21.19
CA ASP A 337 0.14 -12.76 -21.97
C ASP A 337 1.44 -12.52 -21.19
N LEU A 338 1.34 -12.23 -19.89
CA LEU A 338 2.51 -12.12 -19.02
C LEU A 338 3.31 -13.43 -18.98
N GLN A 339 2.64 -14.58 -18.90
CA GLN A 339 3.33 -15.88 -18.91
C GLN A 339 4.07 -16.12 -20.24
N GLN A 340 3.44 -15.80 -21.37
CA GLN A 340 4.08 -15.89 -22.69
C GLN A 340 5.29 -14.95 -22.78
N TYR A 341 5.12 -13.70 -22.33
CA TYR A 341 6.18 -12.70 -22.30
C TYR A 341 7.38 -13.15 -21.45
N LEU A 342 7.13 -13.66 -20.24
CA LEU A 342 8.18 -14.20 -19.38
C LEU A 342 8.90 -15.39 -20.01
N GLY A 343 8.17 -16.29 -20.69
CA GLY A 343 8.77 -17.39 -21.45
C GLY A 343 9.74 -16.89 -22.52
N HIS A 344 9.33 -15.91 -23.31
CA HIS A 344 10.18 -15.31 -24.33
C HIS A 344 11.37 -14.52 -23.75
N LEU A 345 11.22 -13.87 -22.59
CA LEU A 345 12.34 -13.23 -21.91
C LEU A 345 13.42 -14.24 -21.55
N VAL A 346 13.06 -15.41 -21.05
CA VAL A 346 14.02 -16.50 -20.73
C VAL A 346 14.73 -17.01 -21.99
N GLU A 347 14.00 -17.17 -23.09
CA GLU A 347 14.56 -17.62 -24.38
C GLU A 347 15.50 -16.59 -25.02
N SER A 348 15.23 -15.30 -24.81
CA SER A 348 15.98 -14.18 -25.41
C SER A 348 17.17 -13.69 -24.57
N LEU A 349 17.43 -14.29 -23.40
CA LEU A 349 18.61 -13.98 -22.60
C LEU A 349 19.89 -14.24 -23.39
N SER A 350 20.74 -13.21 -23.48
CA SER A 350 22.08 -13.34 -24.04
C SER A 350 22.96 -14.26 -23.17
N ASP A 351 24.03 -14.80 -23.76
CA ASP A 351 25.01 -15.63 -23.05
C ASP A 351 25.66 -14.92 -21.85
N ALA A 352 25.68 -13.58 -21.85
CA ALA A 352 26.19 -12.76 -20.75
C ALA A 352 25.17 -12.58 -19.61
N GLU A 353 23.86 -12.52 -19.93
CA GLU A 353 22.79 -12.33 -18.94
C GLU A 353 22.37 -13.64 -18.27
N ARG A 354 22.43 -14.75 -19.01
CA ARG A 354 21.97 -16.07 -18.56
C ARG A 354 22.57 -16.51 -17.22
N PRO A 355 23.91 -16.41 -16.98
CA PRO A 355 24.48 -16.79 -15.68
C PRO A 355 23.97 -15.94 -14.52
N GLN A 356 23.76 -14.63 -14.74
CA GLN A 356 23.24 -13.73 -13.68
C GLN A 356 21.78 -14.05 -13.36
N PHE A 357 20.98 -14.32 -14.39
CA PHE A 357 19.60 -14.73 -14.23
C PHE A 357 19.46 -16.09 -13.52
N GLU A 358 20.24 -17.09 -13.93
CA GLU A 358 20.26 -18.41 -13.28
C GLU A 358 20.70 -18.33 -11.81
N ALA A 359 21.71 -17.50 -11.50
CA ALA A 359 22.12 -17.24 -10.12
C ALA A 359 21.00 -16.59 -9.30
N ARG A 360 20.27 -15.64 -9.89
CA ARG A 360 19.12 -14.99 -9.25
C ARG A 360 17.98 -15.97 -8.98
N LEU A 361 17.69 -16.86 -9.92
CA LEU A 361 16.70 -17.92 -9.74
C LEU A 361 17.12 -18.92 -8.67
N ALA A 362 18.39 -19.31 -8.63
CA ALA A 362 18.91 -20.20 -7.60
C ALA A 362 18.81 -19.57 -6.20
N GLU A 363 19.10 -18.26 -6.07
CA GLU A 363 18.91 -17.50 -4.84
C GLU A 363 17.44 -17.52 -4.38
N LEU A 364 16.50 -17.21 -5.29
CA LEU A 364 15.07 -17.20 -4.98
C LEU A 364 14.54 -18.62 -4.67
N ALA A 365 15.00 -19.63 -5.40
CA ALA A 365 14.64 -21.02 -5.12
C ALA A 365 15.15 -21.48 -3.75
N ALA A 366 16.35 -21.06 -3.33
CA ALA A 366 16.88 -21.34 -2.00
C ALA A 366 16.07 -20.68 -0.88
N LEU A 367 15.37 -19.58 -1.19
CA LEU A 367 14.41 -18.92 -0.29
C LEU A 367 13.00 -19.53 -0.37
N GLY A 368 12.80 -20.64 -1.08
CA GLY A 368 11.53 -21.37 -1.14
C GLY A 368 10.50 -20.82 -2.12
N PHE A 369 10.87 -19.87 -3.00
CA PHE A 369 9.98 -19.44 -4.07
C PHE A 369 9.81 -20.55 -5.11
N ALA A 370 8.57 -20.83 -5.52
CA ALA A 370 8.34 -21.73 -6.64
C ALA A 370 8.79 -21.06 -7.96
N VAL A 371 9.05 -21.89 -8.99
CA VAL A 371 9.65 -21.43 -10.25
C VAL A 371 8.91 -20.24 -10.89
N PRO A 372 7.56 -20.24 -11.01
CA PRO A 372 6.84 -19.11 -11.59
C PRO A 372 7.05 -17.79 -10.82
N GLU A 373 7.06 -17.84 -9.49
CA GLU A 373 7.26 -16.68 -8.62
C GLU A 373 8.69 -16.17 -8.69
N ALA A 374 9.67 -17.09 -8.68
CA ALA A 374 11.07 -16.74 -8.83
C ALA A 374 11.33 -16.06 -10.18
N HIS A 375 10.71 -16.54 -11.27
CA HIS A 375 10.78 -15.90 -12.58
C HIS A 375 10.20 -14.49 -12.56
N ARG A 376 9.00 -14.29 -11.98
CA ARG A 376 8.38 -12.95 -11.88
C ARG A 376 9.26 -11.98 -11.11
N LEU A 377 9.74 -12.39 -9.93
CA LEU A 377 10.62 -11.56 -9.09
C LEU A 377 11.96 -11.26 -9.76
N ALA A 378 12.53 -12.20 -10.50
CA ALA A 378 13.77 -12.01 -11.23
C ALA A 378 13.62 -10.99 -12.38
N PHE A 379 12.44 -10.92 -12.98
CA PHE A 379 12.17 -10.05 -14.14
C PHE A 379 11.44 -8.74 -13.82
N LEU A 380 11.11 -8.42 -12.56
CA LEU A 380 10.37 -7.20 -12.20
C LEU A 380 10.90 -5.93 -12.89
N ASP A 381 12.22 -5.75 -12.96
CA ASP A 381 12.83 -4.57 -13.58
C ASP A 381 12.70 -4.55 -15.11
N ARG A 382 12.54 -5.73 -15.74
CA ARG A 382 12.30 -5.90 -17.18
C ARG A 382 10.81 -5.87 -17.55
N LEU A 383 9.90 -5.99 -16.58
CA LEU A 383 8.45 -5.88 -16.84
C LEU A 383 8.03 -4.48 -17.32
N ARG A 384 8.94 -3.50 -17.34
CA ARG A 384 8.66 -2.16 -17.87
C ARG A 384 8.38 -2.17 -19.38
N ASP A 385 8.91 -3.13 -20.12
CA ASP A 385 8.67 -3.26 -21.56
C ASP A 385 7.36 -4.00 -21.87
N PHE A 386 6.89 -4.82 -20.91
CA PHE A 386 5.71 -5.67 -21.06
C PHE A 386 4.47 -4.90 -21.54
N PRO A 387 3.99 -3.85 -20.86
CA PRO A 387 2.74 -3.22 -21.27
C PRO A 387 2.85 -2.50 -22.62
N ILE A 388 4.05 -2.03 -22.99
CA ILE A 388 4.31 -1.40 -24.30
C ILE A 388 4.20 -2.46 -25.41
N LEU A 389 4.79 -3.65 -25.19
CA LEU A 389 4.71 -4.75 -26.15
C LEU A 389 3.29 -5.30 -26.27
N MET A 390 2.55 -5.38 -25.17
CA MET A 390 1.13 -5.73 -25.17
C MET A 390 0.30 -4.79 -26.03
N ASP A 391 0.48 -3.50 -25.82
CA ASP A 391 -0.22 -2.47 -26.58
C ASP A 391 0.11 -2.54 -28.07
N LEU A 392 1.38 -2.73 -28.43
CA LEU A 392 1.78 -2.95 -29.82
C LEU A 392 1.18 -4.21 -30.42
N SER A 393 1.13 -5.33 -29.67
CA SER A 393 0.51 -6.58 -30.11
C SER A 393 -0.99 -6.41 -30.39
N LEU A 394 -1.71 -5.76 -29.48
CA LEU A 394 -3.14 -5.50 -29.61
C LEU A 394 -3.47 -4.62 -30.82
N HIS A 395 -2.67 -3.58 -31.05
CA HIS A 395 -2.86 -2.66 -32.18
C HIS A 395 -2.41 -3.22 -33.53
N SER A 396 -1.39 -4.09 -33.56
CA SER A 396 -0.88 -4.71 -34.79
C SER A 396 -1.62 -5.98 -35.20
N ARG A 397 -2.36 -6.62 -34.28
CA ARG A 397 -2.87 -8.00 -34.42
C ARG A 397 -1.78 -9.05 -34.68
N GLU A 398 -0.52 -8.71 -34.43
CA GLU A 398 0.60 -9.64 -34.46
C GLU A 398 0.87 -10.17 -33.05
N ALA A 399 1.33 -11.41 -32.95
CA ALA A 399 1.73 -12.00 -31.67
C ALA A 399 2.93 -11.25 -31.09
N LEU A 400 3.00 -11.17 -29.75
CA LEU A 400 4.11 -10.58 -29.01
C LEU A 400 5.46 -11.14 -29.50
N ARG A 401 6.26 -10.28 -30.16
CA ARG A 401 7.65 -10.58 -30.51
C ARG A 401 8.55 -9.53 -29.87
N PRO A 402 9.39 -9.88 -28.87
CA PRO A 402 10.36 -8.91 -28.34
C PRO A 402 11.40 -8.57 -29.41
N ARG A 403 11.84 -7.30 -29.44
CA ARG A 403 13.04 -6.89 -30.19
C ARG A 403 14.29 -7.47 -29.51
N PRO A 404 15.37 -7.77 -30.26
CA PRO A 404 16.65 -8.13 -29.68
C PRO A 404 17.14 -7.01 -28.74
N PRO A 405 17.98 -7.33 -27.73
CA PRO A 405 18.36 -6.37 -26.70
C PRO A 405 18.92 -5.11 -27.35
N LEU A 406 18.27 -3.97 -27.09
CA LEU A 406 18.91 -2.68 -27.28
C LEU A 406 20.08 -2.67 -26.30
N ASN A 407 21.30 -2.75 -26.83
CA ASN A 407 22.51 -2.51 -26.05
C ASN A 407 22.26 -1.33 -25.12
N HIS A 408 22.54 -1.50 -23.83
CA HIS A 408 22.54 -0.43 -22.85
C HIS A 408 23.53 0.67 -23.28
N ALA A 409 23.05 1.56 -24.15
CA ALA A 409 23.62 2.87 -24.43
C ALA A 409 22.48 3.83 -24.13
N ALA A 410 22.67 4.61 -23.06
CA ALA A 410 21.75 5.60 -22.51
C ALA A 410 20.80 6.22 -23.55
N PHE A 411 19.54 5.81 -23.55
CA PHE A 411 18.48 6.62 -24.12
C PHE A 411 18.10 7.69 -23.09
N CYS A 412 18.79 8.84 -23.15
CA CYS A 412 18.21 10.09 -22.69
C CYS A 412 17.10 10.48 -23.68
N LEU A 413 15.87 10.07 -23.42
CA LEU A 413 14.72 10.71 -24.02
C LEU A 413 14.59 12.11 -23.40
N LYS A 414 15.12 13.13 -24.09
CA LYS A 414 14.70 14.50 -23.83
C LYS A 414 13.26 14.63 -24.34
N TYR A 415 12.33 14.75 -23.40
CA TYR A 415 10.97 15.23 -23.67
C TYR A 415 11.06 16.68 -24.15
N SER A 416 10.47 17.00 -25.31
CA SER A 416 10.14 18.38 -25.68
C SER A 416 8.63 18.54 -25.56
N ASP A 417 8.19 19.60 -24.90
CA ASP A 417 6.81 19.88 -24.48
C ASP A 417 5.79 20.13 -25.60
N ASP A 418 6.17 20.00 -26.87
CA ASP A 418 5.24 20.24 -27.98
C ASP A 418 4.71 18.92 -28.52
N GLY A 419 3.49 18.60 -28.09
CA GLY A 419 2.71 17.46 -28.58
C GLY A 419 2.53 17.49 -30.10
N HIS A 420 2.45 16.29 -30.67
CA HIS A 420 2.14 15.95 -32.07
C HIS A 420 3.33 15.83 -33.04
N ASP A 421 4.17 14.80 -32.88
CA ASP A 421 4.48 13.79 -33.94
C ASP A 421 5.57 12.81 -33.47
N TYR A 422 5.40 11.51 -33.73
CA TYR A 422 6.45 10.51 -33.50
C TYR A 422 7.18 10.22 -34.81
N ARG A 423 8.43 10.66 -34.96
CA ARG A 423 9.33 10.16 -36.01
C ARG A 423 10.44 9.30 -35.38
N MET A 424 10.55 8.05 -35.81
CA MET A 424 11.77 7.28 -35.61
C MET A 424 12.85 7.81 -36.56
N SER A 425 13.90 8.46 -36.03
CA SER A 425 15.15 8.63 -36.79
C SER A 425 16.17 7.59 -36.33
N THR A 426 16.74 6.88 -37.29
CA THR A 426 17.98 6.13 -37.09
C THR A 426 19.18 7.08 -37.10
N TYR A 427 20.27 6.69 -36.43
CA TYR A 427 21.47 7.50 -36.20
C TYR A 427 22.20 8.00 -37.48
N ASP A 428 21.81 7.53 -38.68
CA ASP A 428 22.44 7.92 -39.95
C ASP A 428 21.86 9.19 -40.62
N ASP A 429 20.77 9.79 -40.12
CA ASP A 429 20.17 11.00 -40.71
C ASP A 429 20.63 12.33 -40.08
N ALA A 430 21.74 12.34 -39.33
CA ALA A 430 22.27 13.53 -38.66
C ALA A 430 23.74 13.83 -39.03
N ARG A 431 24.04 13.92 -40.33
CA ARG A 431 25.23 14.63 -40.84
C ARG A 431 24.88 15.63 -41.93
#